data_AF-A0AAW0ZE35-F1
#
_entry.id   AF-A0AAW0ZE35-F1
#
_cell.length_a   1.000
_cell.length_b   1.000
_cell.length_c   1.000
_cell.angle_alpha   90.00
_cell.angle_beta   90.00
_cell.angle_gamma   90.00
#
_symmetry.space_group_name_H-M   'P 1'
#
loop_
_entity.id
_entity.type
_entity.pdbx_description
1 polymer ?
#
loop_
_entity_poly.entity_id
_entity_poly.type
_entity_poly.pdbx_seq_one_letter_code
_entity_poly.pdbx_strand_id
1 'polypeptide(L)'
;MATNDSTGKKFNGMRPLNLATIKYPNALLVNVRSPKSSSQFGKLDNLKTEMDTIGMSEPVTSSVSAFDPNADSLHASMRPIIMLAQCFSLFPVSGVNSPDASYLRFTWRSPKFIYCVISIAGSSMMTVFNILRIITNEINSTKMTTLVFNGTNLIATFLFLRLAVQWPCLMVTWEKLEKELSYRHRKISKTSLAAKFKIVTTIVMMFALVEHSLSIAQGYIKAKECATFQGDPNIFGVYFQMQFPQIFSRISYSLWKGILVDLINILSTFSWNFVDLFLILISIALTAQFRQLNSRLNSIRGKAMPEWWWAEARSDYNHLATLTRQLDSRISIMVLLSFATDLYFICIQLLFSFKYTRQNFVLFVHVVLHIILRRLYHAILYHAL
;
A
#
# COMPACT_ATOMS: atom_id res chain seq x y z
N MET A 1 62.91 25.20 18.96
CA MET A 1 63.69 23.94 18.82
C MET A 1 62.78 22.97 18.08
N ALA A 2 62.87 22.83 16.76
CA ALA A 2 63.89 22.08 15.99
C ALA A 2 63.88 20.58 16.38
N THR A 3 63.77 19.57 15.51
CA THR A 3 63.74 19.41 14.04
C THR A 3 63.48 17.92 13.72
N ASN A 4 62.84 17.64 12.56
CA ASN A 4 62.95 16.54 11.56
C ASN A 4 63.59 15.17 11.93
N ASP A 5 63.12 14.01 11.45
CA ASP A 5 63.15 13.51 10.05
C ASP A 5 62.22 12.26 9.93
N SER A 6 61.30 12.07 8.98
CA SER A 6 61.40 11.76 7.53
C SER A 6 61.94 10.35 7.15
N THR A 7 61.03 9.52 6.60
CA THR A 7 61.20 8.51 5.53
C THR A 7 59.78 8.01 5.21
N GLY A 8 59.23 7.97 4.00
CA GLY A 8 59.81 7.94 2.67
C GLY A 8 59.55 6.58 2.01
N LYS A 9 58.31 6.31 1.56
CA LYS A 9 58.04 5.26 0.54
C LYS A 9 56.70 5.49 -0.20
N LYS A 10 56.81 6.13 -1.36
CA LYS A 10 55.89 5.96 -2.51
C LYS A 10 56.34 4.71 -3.29
N PHE A 11 55.43 3.86 -3.73
CA PHE A 11 55.03 3.74 -5.15
C PHE A 11 54.21 2.47 -5.46
N ASN A 12 53.18 2.70 -6.29
CA ASN A 12 52.64 1.87 -7.38
C ASN A 12 51.89 0.56 -7.10
N GLY A 13 50.63 0.56 -7.53
CA GLY A 13 49.87 -0.67 -7.75
C GLY A 13 48.36 -0.51 -8.00
N MET A 14 47.87 0.66 -8.44
CA MET A 14 46.50 0.76 -8.96
C MET A 14 46.42 -0.04 -10.27
N ARG A 15 45.77 -1.20 -10.22
CA ARG A 15 45.45 -2.00 -11.40
C ARG A 15 44.08 -1.50 -11.92
N PRO A 16 44.00 -0.87 -13.10
CA PRO A 16 42.73 -0.47 -13.68
C PRO A 16 41.95 -1.73 -14.13
N LEU A 17 40.68 -1.80 -13.75
CA LEU A 17 39.73 -2.75 -14.34
C LEU A 17 39.57 -2.39 -15.82
N ASN A 18 40.23 -3.18 -16.67
CA ASN A 18 40.08 -3.12 -18.12
C ASN A 18 38.61 -3.38 -18.48
N LEU A 19 37.97 -2.34 -19.00
CA LEU A 19 36.71 -2.42 -19.72
C LEU A 19 36.98 -3.17 -21.02
N ALA A 20 36.59 -4.45 -21.09
CA ALA A 20 36.67 -5.21 -22.32
C ALA A 20 35.76 -4.55 -23.37
N THR A 21 36.38 -3.85 -24.32
CA THR A 21 35.74 -3.34 -25.53
C THR A 21 35.29 -4.54 -26.36
N ILE A 22 33.99 -4.83 -26.37
CA ILE A 22 33.42 -5.82 -27.28
C ILE A 22 33.51 -5.23 -28.69
N LYS A 23 34.53 -5.65 -29.43
CA LYS A 23 34.61 -5.49 -30.89
C LYS A 23 33.53 -6.37 -31.52
N TYR A 24 32.56 -5.75 -32.20
CA TYR A 24 31.66 -6.45 -33.11
C TYR A 24 32.48 -6.97 -34.31
N PRO A 25 32.51 -8.28 -34.60
CA PRO A 25 33.04 -8.76 -35.86
C PRO A 25 31.99 -8.62 -36.96
N ASN A 26 32.38 -7.90 -38.01
CA ASN A 26 31.97 -7.96 -39.42
C ASN A 26 30.52 -8.36 -39.75
N ALA A 27 29.81 -7.37 -40.31
CA ALA A 27 28.59 -7.56 -41.07
C ALA A 27 28.77 -8.61 -42.18
N LEU A 28 28.05 -9.73 -42.06
CA LEU A 28 27.76 -10.60 -43.19
C LEU A 28 26.59 -10.01 -43.97
N LEU A 29 26.92 -9.39 -45.09
CA LEU A 29 26.01 -8.89 -46.10
C LEU A 29 25.36 -10.10 -46.80
N VAL A 30 24.20 -10.54 -46.32
CA VAL A 30 23.39 -11.55 -47.02
C VAL A 30 22.58 -10.82 -48.10
N ASN A 31 23.00 -11.02 -49.34
CA ASN A 31 22.33 -10.54 -50.54
C ASN A 31 21.06 -11.38 -50.79
N VAL A 32 19.90 -10.93 -50.30
CA VAL A 32 18.62 -11.58 -50.61
C VAL A 32 18.03 -10.98 -51.88
N ARG A 33 18.19 -11.73 -52.97
CA ARG A 33 17.50 -11.54 -54.25
C ARG A 33 15.99 -11.74 -54.03
N SER A 34 15.20 -10.71 -54.35
CA SER A 34 13.72 -10.75 -54.44
C SER A 34 13.26 -11.82 -55.44
N PRO A 35 12.27 -12.68 -55.07
CA PRO A 35 11.42 -13.34 -56.03
C PRO A 35 10.11 -12.57 -56.22
N LYS A 36 9.68 -12.57 -57.48
CA LYS A 36 8.54 -11.87 -58.05
C LYS A 36 7.21 -12.26 -57.40
N SER A 37 6.30 -11.28 -57.33
CA SER A 37 4.90 -11.44 -56.96
C SER A 37 4.18 -12.42 -57.90
N SER A 38 3.57 -13.45 -57.36
CA SER A 38 2.50 -14.21 -58.02
C SER A 38 1.33 -14.38 -57.06
N SER A 39 0.18 -13.90 -57.50
CA SER A 39 -1.12 -13.88 -56.85
C SER A 39 -1.66 -15.28 -56.50
N GLN A 40 -1.87 -15.55 -55.22
CA GLN A 40 -2.85 -16.54 -54.73
C GLN A 40 -3.37 -16.11 -53.35
N PHE A 41 -4.18 -15.05 -53.31
CA PHE A 41 -5.03 -14.68 -52.17
C PHE A 41 -6.45 -14.58 -52.69
N GLY A 42 -7.18 -15.70 -52.62
CA GLY A 42 -8.57 -15.78 -53.10
C GLY A 42 -9.25 -17.12 -52.87
N LYS A 43 -8.70 -17.99 -52.00
CA LYS A 43 -9.19 -19.37 -51.84
C LYS A 43 -9.28 -19.87 -50.40
N LEU A 44 -9.29 -18.96 -49.41
CA LEU A 44 -9.41 -19.31 -47.98
C LEU A 44 -10.66 -18.74 -47.29
N ASP A 45 -11.63 -18.21 -48.04
CA ASP A 45 -12.88 -17.65 -47.48
C ASP A 45 -14.09 -18.61 -47.59
N ASN A 46 -13.97 -19.75 -48.29
CA ASN A 46 -15.09 -20.65 -48.58
C ASN A 46 -15.12 -21.94 -47.75
N LEU A 47 -14.36 -22.03 -46.66
CA LEU A 47 -14.29 -23.23 -45.79
C LEU A 47 -14.83 -23.00 -44.37
N LYS A 48 -15.50 -21.87 -44.14
CA LYS A 48 -16.10 -21.50 -42.84
C LYS A 48 -17.63 -21.53 -42.84
N THR A 49 -18.24 -22.06 -43.89
CA THR A 49 -19.70 -22.09 -44.07
C THR A 49 -20.18 -23.51 -44.34
N GLU A 50 -19.88 -24.45 -43.43
CA GLU A 50 -20.51 -25.76 -43.41
C GLU A 50 -20.22 -26.47 -42.07
N MET A 51 -20.79 -25.94 -40.97
CA MET A 51 -20.99 -26.72 -39.74
C MET A 51 -21.98 -26.03 -38.81
N ASP A 52 -23.21 -25.82 -39.28
CA ASP A 52 -24.36 -25.55 -38.42
C ASP A 52 -25.47 -26.53 -38.79
N THR A 53 -25.73 -27.50 -37.91
CA THR A 53 -27.07 -28.02 -37.55
C THR A 53 -26.93 -29.27 -36.68
N ILE A 54 -26.74 -29.11 -35.36
CA ILE A 54 -27.21 -30.11 -34.37
C ILE A 54 -27.70 -29.37 -33.11
N GLY A 55 -29.02 -29.40 -32.91
CA GLY A 55 -29.70 -29.41 -31.61
C GLY A 55 -29.58 -28.17 -30.70
N MET A 56 -30.44 -27.18 -30.91
CA MET A 56 -30.69 -26.13 -29.92
C MET A 56 -31.54 -26.71 -28.78
N SER A 57 -30.94 -26.88 -27.61
CA SER A 57 -31.66 -27.05 -26.34
C SER A 57 -31.46 -25.77 -25.53
N GLU A 58 -32.56 -25.27 -24.94
CA GLU A 58 -32.72 -23.95 -24.34
C GLU A 58 -31.57 -23.50 -23.41
N PRO A 59 -31.20 -22.20 -23.42
CA PRO A 59 -30.25 -21.68 -22.44
C PRO A 59 -30.97 -21.48 -21.10
N VAL A 60 -30.59 -22.27 -20.10
CA VAL A 60 -30.85 -22.00 -18.68
C VAL A 60 -30.28 -20.62 -18.35
N THR A 61 -31.14 -19.64 -18.12
CA THR A 61 -30.78 -18.30 -17.66
C THR A 61 -30.23 -18.39 -16.24
N SER A 62 -28.92 -18.54 -16.11
CA SER A 62 -28.21 -18.14 -14.89
C SER A 62 -27.78 -16.67 -15.05
N SER A 63 -28.22 -15.83 -14.12
CA SER A 63 -27.88 -14.41 -14.03
C SER A 63 -26.40 -14.24 -13.65
N VAL A 64 -25.51 -14.51 -14.59
CA VAL A 64 -24.12 -14.07 -14.50
C VAL A 64 -24.13 -12.57 -14.72
N SER A 65 -23.82 -11.79 -13.69
CA SER A 65 -23.61 -10.34 -13.80
C SER A 65 -22.70 -10.06 -14.99
N ALA A 66 -23.20 -9.34 -15.98
CA ALA A 66 -22.41 -8.94 -17.15
C ALA A 66 -21.12 -8.27 -16.68
N PHE A 67 -19.97 -8.83 -17.08
CA PHE A 67 -18.66 -8.29 -16.77
C PHE A 67 -18.52 -6.91 -17.43
N ASP A 68 -18.56 -5.85 -16.64
CA ASP A 68 -18.24 -4.50 -17.10
C ASP A 68 -16.74 -4.24 -16.91
N PRO A 69 -15.94 -4.26 -17.99
CA PRO A 69 -14.49 -4.04 -17.91
C PRO A 69 -14.11 -2.67 -17.35
N ASN A 70 -14.99 -1.67 -17.41
CA ASN A 70 -14.71 -0.33 -16.88
C ASN A 70 -14.92 -0.27 -15.35
N ALA A 71 -15.95 -0.94 -14.83
CA ALA A 71 -16.25 -1.01 -13.41
C ALA A 71 -15.23 -1.83 -12.61
N ASP A 72 -14.48 -2.69 -13.30
CA ASP A 72 -13.58 -3.68 -12.70
C ASP A 72 -12.09 -3.32 -12.83
N SER A 73 -11.80 -2.10 -13.31
CA SER A 73 -10.46 -1.53 -13.40
C SER A 73 -9.89 -1.22 -12.01
N LEU A 74 -8.56 -1.18 -11.88
CA LEU A 74 -7.91 -0.77 -10.62
C LEU A 74 -8.36 0.63 -10.19
N HIS A 75 -8.42 1.58 -11.12
CA HIS A 75 -8.81 2.96 -10.85
C HIS A 75 -10.23 3.04 -10.28
N ALA A 76 -11.21 2.41 -10.95
CA ALA A 76 -12.59 2.37 -10.49
C ALA A 76 -12.72 1.67 -9.13
N SER A 77 -11.98 0.58 -8.93
CA SER A 77 -11.95 -0.17 -7.68
C SER A 77 -11.34 0.63 -6.52
N MET A 78 -10.32 1.45 -6.78
CA MET A 78 -9.61 2.25 -5.77
C MET A 78 -10.31 3.57 -5.44
N ARG A 79 -11.19 4.09 -6.29
CA ARG A 79 -11.91 5.36 -6.08
C ARG A 79 -12.48 5.54 -4.65
N PRO A 80 -13.31 4.63 -4.10
CA PRO A 80 -13.85 4.80 -2.75
C PRO A 80 -12.76 4.76 -1.67
N ILE A 81 -11.67 4.01 -1.87
CA ILE A 81 -10.56 3.91 -0.93
C ILE A 81 -9.74 5.22 -0.92
N ILE A 82 -9.48 5.80 -2.08
CA ILE A 82 -8.78 7.09 -2.19
C ILE A 82 -9.63 8.21 -1.58
N MET A 83 -10.95 8.18 -1.77
CA MET A 83 -11.85 9.13 -1.10
C MET A 83 -11.79 8.99 0.43
N LEU A 84 -11.77 7.76 0.94
CA LEU A 84 -11.60 7.49 2.36
C LEU A 84 -10.25 8.02 2.89
N ALA A 85 -9.16 7.81 2.16
CA ALA A 85 -7.83 8.34 2.50
C ALA A 85 -7.86 9.87 2.69
N GLN A 86 -8.59 10.56 1.82
CA GLN A 86 -8.70 12.01 1.81
C GLN A 86 -9.44 12.55 3.04
N CYS A 87 -10.41 11.80 3.59
CA CYS A 87 -11.03 12.14 4.88
C CYS A 87 -9.99 12.16 6.01
N PHE A 88 -9.01 11.25 5.94
CA PHE A 88 -7.94 11.13 6.94
C PHE A 88 -6.69 11.96 6.59
N SER A 89 -6.81 12.99 5.75
CA SER A 89 -5.72 13.88 5.33
C SER A 89 -4.59 13.22 4.52
N LEU A 90 -4.83 12.00 4.03
CA LEU A 90 -3.89 11.27 3.21
C LEU A 90 -4.23 11.37 1.73
N PHE A 91 -3.20 11.18 0.91
CA PHE A 91 -3.32 10.98 -0.53
C PHE A 91 -4.12 12.07 -1.29
N PRO A 92 -3.62 13.31 -1.31
CA PRO A 92 -4.33 14.48 -1.85
C PRO A 92 -4.30 14.54 -3.39
N VAL A 93 -4.94 13.56 -4.04
CA VAL A 93 -5.09 13.47 -5.49
C VAL A 93 -6.45 14.04 -5.94
N SER A 94 -6.45 14.78 -7.04
CA SER A 94 -7.65 15.32 -7.69
C SER A 94 -8.08 14.45 -8.88
N GLY A 95 -9.36 14.53 -9.27
CA GLY A 95 -9.89 13.79 -10.42
C GLY A 95 -10.30 12.33 -10.15
N VAL A 96 -10.32 11.91 -8.89
CA VAL A 96 -10.62 10.52 -8.47
C VAL A 96 -12.05 10.07 -8.84
N ASN A 97 -12.97 11.02 -9.03
CA ASN A 97 -14.37 10.73 -9.35
C ASN A 97 -14.62 10.47 -10.84
N SER A 98 -13.60 10.67 -11.68
CA SER A 98 -13.66 10.48 -13.13
C SER A 98 -13.66 8.99 -13.50
N PRO A 99 -14.18 8.63 -14.68
CA PRO A 99 -14.19 7.24 -15.14
C PRO A 99 -12.77 6.69 -15.42
N ASP A 100 -11.91 7.47 -16.07
CA ASP A 100 -10.56 7.06 -16.47
C ASP A 100 -9.46 7.62 -15.54
N ALA A 101 -8.33 6.91 -15.44
CA ALA A 101 -7.18 7.35 -14.65
C ALA A 101 -6.44 8.55 -15.27
N SER A 102 -6.67 8.85 -16.56
CA SER A 102 -6.10 10.00 -17.28
C SER A 102 -6.51 11.36 -16.68
N TYR A 103 -7.61 11.40 -15.94
CA TYR A 103 -8.09 12.60 -15.25
C TYR A 103 -7.47 12.80 -13.87
N LEU A 104 -6.72 11.82 -13.35
CA LEU A 104 -6.00 11.99 -12.10
C LEU A 104 -4.95 13.08 -12.24
N ARG A 105 -4.96 14.03 -11.30
CA ARG A 105 -3.99 15.13 -11.27
C ARG A 105 -3.62 15.44 -9.84
N PHE A 106 -2.34 15.78 -9.65
CA PHE A 106 -1.87 16.38 -8.41
C PHE A 106 -1.78 17.89 -8.58
N THR A 107 -2.37 18.65 -7.65
CA THR A 107 -2.34 20.12 -7.67
C THR A 107 -1.96 20.67 -6.29
N TRP A 108 -0.90 21.48 -6.26
CA TRP A 108 -0.37 22.12 -5.06
C TRP A 108 -1.33 23.15 -4.43
N ARG A 109 -2.26 23.71 -5.20
CA ARG A 109 -3.27 24.67 -4.71
C ARG A 109 -4.65 24.03 -4.46
N SER A 110 -4.70 22.74 -4.11
CA SER A 110 -5.96 22.08 -3.77
C SER A 110 -6.28 22.19 -2.27
N PRO A 111 -7.56 22.28 -1.88
CA PRO A 111 -7.93 22.25 -0.46
C PRO A 111 -7.50 20.94 0.23
N LYS A 112 -7.46 19.84 -0.53
CA LYS A 112 -6.96 18.53 -0.06
C LYS A 112 -5.47 18.59 0.30
N PHE A 113 -4.66 19.26 -0.51
CA PHE A 113 -3.25 19.46 -0.22
C PHE A 113 -3.06 20.33 1.02
N ILE A 114 -3.83 21.43 1.16
CA ILE A 114 -3.78 22.28 2.35
C ILE A 114 -4.13 21.48 3.61
N TYR A 115 -5.18 20.65 3.56
CA TYR A 115 -5.55 19.77 4.67
C TYR A 115 -4.44 18.78 5.03
N CYS A 116 -3.79 18.17 4.03
CA CYS A 116 -2.63 17.31 4.23
C CYS A 116 -1.46 18.06 4.89
N VAL A 117 -1.16 19.29 4.48
CA VAL A 117 -0.09 20.13 5.07
C VAL A 117 -0.39 20.48 6.53
N ILE A 118 -1.64 20.82 6.85
CA ILE A 118 -2.06 21.09 8.24
C ILE A 118 -1.85 19.85 9.11
N SER A 119 -2.23 18.68 8.61
CA SER A 119 -2.02 17.40 9.29
C SER A 119 -0.53 17.10 9.51
N ILE A 120 0.31 17.30 8.48
CA ILE A 120 1.78 17.18 8.59
C ILE A 120 2.33 18.10 9.67
N ALA A 121 1.88 19.36 9.73
CA ALA A 121 2.31 20.31 10.76
C ALA A 121 1.90 19.84 12.17
N GLY A 122 0.67 19.35 12.33
CA GLY A 122 0.17 18.78 13.59
C GLY A 122 0.94 17.54 14.05
N SER A 123 1.17 16.58 13.16
CA SER A 123 1.96 15.38 13.45
C SER A 123 3.44 15.69 13.71
N SER A 124 4.00 16.70 13.02
CA SER A 124 5.36 17.18 13.27
C SER A 124 5.47 17.78 14.68
N MET A 125 4.54 18.65 15.05
CA MET A 125 4.45 19.21 16.39
C MET A 125 4.38 18.09 17.44
N MET A 126 3.50 17.10 17.26
CA MET A 126 3.37 15.98 18.18
C MET A 126 4.68 15.17 18.31
N THR A 127 5.36 14.95 17.20
CA THR A 127 6.65 14.24 17.18
C THR A 127 7.73 15.02 17.93
N VAL A 128 7.83 16.33 17.70
CA VAL A 128 8.77 17.21 18.43
C VAL A 128 8.52 17.18 19.93
N PHE A 129 7.26 17.29 20.38
CA PHE A 129 6.93 17.20 21.81
C PHE A 129 7.29 15.84 22.42
N ASN A 130 7.13 14.74 21.68
CA ASN A 130 7.58 13.42 22.13
C ASN A 130 9.11 13.34 22.26
N ILE A 131 9.86 13.86 21.29
CA ILE A 131 11.33 13.91 21.33
C ILE A 131 11.78 14.72 22.55
N LEU A 132 11.21 15.92 22.72
CA LEU A 132 11.52 16.79 23.85
C LEU A 132 11.24 16.11 25.20
N ARG A 133 10.13 15.38 25.32
CA ARG A 133 9.78 14.62 26.53
C ARG A 133 10.77 13.50 26.84
N ILE A 134 11.36 12.87 25.83
CA ILE A 134 12.37 11.81 25.99
C ILE A 134 13.73 12.40 26.37
N ILE A 135 14.07 13.57 25.84
CA ILE A 135 15.33 14.24 26.19
C ILE A 135 15.31 14.72 27.65
N THR A 136 14.17 15.24 28.14
CA THR A 136 14.10 15.81 29.49
C THR A 136 13.82 14.80 30.59
N ASN A 137 13.29 13.62 30.27
CA ASN A 137 12.87 12.64 31.26
C ASN A 137 13.41 11.26 30.88
N GLU A 138 13.56 10.35 31.84
CA GLU A 138 14.08 9.00 31.57
C GLU A 138 13.33 8.24 30.47
N ILE A 139 14.08 7.50 29.65
CA ILE A 139 13.53 6.68 28.58
C ILE A 139 12.67 5.56 29.19
N ASN A 140 11.44 5.41 28.71
CA ASN A 140 10.53 4.35 29.10
C ASN A 140 9.84 3.80 27.85
N SER A 141 9.49 2.51 27.85
CA SER A 141 8.81 1.80 26.75
C SER A 141 7.56 2.55 26.28
N THR A 142 6.75 3.10 27.18
CA THR A 142 5.54 3.86 26.79
C THR A 142 5.88 5.14 26.02
N LYS A 143 6.93 5.88 26.44
CA LYS A 143 7.38 7.10 25.74
C LYS A 143 7.98 6.77 24.37
N MET A 144 8.72 5.66 24.29
CA MET A 144 9.25 5.18 23.02
C MET A 144 8.12 4.79 22.06
N THR A 145 7.09 4.10 22.56
CA THR A 145 5.92 3.73 21.74
C THR A 145 5.17 4.95 21.20
N THR A 146 4.98 6.00 22.01
CA THR A 146 4.36 7.23 21.50
C THR A 146 5.24 7.96 20.49
N LEU A 147 6.57 7.94 20.65
CA LEU A 147 7.49 8.49 19.66
C LEU A 147 7.43 7.70 18.34
N VAL A 148 7.55 6.37 18.40
CA VAL A 148 7.50 5.51 17.22
C VAL A 148 6.18 5.70 16.49
N PHE A 149 5.05 5.68 17.21
CA PHE A 149 3.73 5.93 16.63
C PHE A 149 3.64 7.24 15.85
N ASN A 150 4.03 8.37 16.48
CA ASN A 150 3.92 9.68 15.85
C ASN A 150 4.92 9.86 14.71
N GLY A 151 6.16 9.38 14.91
CA GLY A 151 7.22 9.47 13.91
C GLY A 151 6.93 8.65 12.67
N THR A 152 6.47 7.40 12.80
CA THR A 152 6.15 6.56 11.65
C THR A 152 4.93 7.08 10.90
N ASN A 153 3.91 7.60 11.59
CA ASN A 153 2.77 8.26 10.95
C ASN A 153 3.18 9.52 10.19
N LEU A 154 4.05 10.35 10.76
CA LEU A 154 4.58 11.52 10.06
C LEU A 154 5.29 11.13 8.76
N ILE A 155 6.18 10.13 8.83
CA ILE A 155 6.89 9.59 7.66
C ILE A 155 5.89 9.03 6.65
N ALA A 156 4.90 8.25 7.08
CA ALA A 156 3.88 7.67 6.22
C ALA A 156 3.08 8.74 5.47
N THR A 157 2.69 9.83 6.14
CA THR A 157 1.99 10.96 5.50
C THR A 157 2.84 11.62 4.42
N PHE A 158 4.15 11.82 4.67
CA PHE A 158 5.07 12.32 3.64
C PHE A 158 5.21 11.35 2.46
N LEU A 159 5.27 10.04 2.71
CA LEU A 159 5.34 9.03 1.66
C LEU A 159 4.06 9.00 0.82
N PHE A 160 2.88 9.12 1.43
CA PHE A 160 1.62 9.24 0.70
C PHE A 160 1.52 10.52 -0.11
N LEU A 161 2.05 11.64 0.40
CA LEU A 161 2.13 12.88 -0.37
C LEU A 161 3.04 12.70 -1.60
N ARG A 162 4.22 12.12 -1.42
CA ARG A 162 5.13 11.79 -2.54
C ARG A 162 4.47 10.85 -3.54
N LEU A 163 3.77 9.83 -3.05
CA LEU A 163 3.04 8.89 -3.89
C LEU A 163 1.93 9.61 -4.66
N ALA A 164 1.19 10.53 -4.05
CA ALA A 164 0.13 11.30 -4.69
C ALA A 164 0.63 12.10 -5.92
N VAL A 165 1.86 12.61 -5.87
CA VAL A 165 2.49 13.31 -7.01
C VAL A 165 2.75 12.35 -8.18
N GLN A 166 3.18 11.12 -7.89
CA GLN A 166 3.59 10.13 -8.91
C GLN A 166 2.44 9.22 -9.36
N TRP A 167 1.37 9.18 -8.58
CA TRP A 167 0.23 8.30 -8.75
C TRP A 167 -0.47 8.42 -10.11
N PRO A 168 -0.73 9.63 -10.66
CA PRO A 168 -1.40 9.75 -11.96
C PRO A 168 -0.65 9.03 -13.08
N CYS A 169 0.67 9.21 -13.16
CA CYS A 169 1.51 8.56 -14.18
C CYS A 169 1.49 7.03 -14.04
N LEU A 170 1.58 6.54 -12.80
CA LEU A 170 1.52 5.11 -12.50
C LEU A 170 0.16 4.51 -12.89
N MET A 171 -0.94 5.18 -12.56
CA MET A 171 -2.29 4.69 -12.86
C MET A 171 -2.62 4.70 -14.34
N VAL A 172 -2.14 5.68 -15.11
CA VAL A 172 -2.30 5.67 -16.58
C VAL A 172 -1.56 4.47 -17.19
N THR A 173 -0.34 4.20 -16.73
CA THR A 173 0.44 3.04 -17.20
C THR A 173 -0.24 1.72 -16.82
N TRP A 174 -0.76 1.64 -15.59
CA TRP A 174 -1.49 0.49 -15.10
C TRP A 174 -2.77 0.24 -15.90
N GLU A 175 -3.58 1.28 -16.11
CA GLU A 175 -4.86 1.18 -16.84
C GLU A 175 -4.63 0.75 -18.30
N LYS A 176 -3.59 1.26 -18.95
CA LYS A 176 -3.22 0.83 -20.29
C LYS A 176 -2.91 -0.68 -20.34
N LEU A 177 -2.10 -1.15 -19.40
CA LEU A 177 -1.76 -2.57 -19.29
C LEU A 177 -3.00 -3.43 -19.00
N GLU A 178 -3.87 -2.97 -18.11
CA GLU A 178 -5.12 -3.67 -17.76
C GLU A 178 -6.07 -3.76 -18.96
N LYS A 179 -6.19 -2.70 -19.76
CA LYS A 179 -6.97 -2.70 -21.01
C LYS A 179 -6.37 -3.67 -22.04
N GLU A 180 -5.05 -3.65 -22.24
CA GLU A 180 -4.36 -4.56 -23.16
C GLU A 180 -4.50 -6.03 -22.75
N LEU A 181 -4.40 -6.34 -21.46
CA LEU A 181 -4.60 -7.70 -20.96
C LEU A 181 -6.06 -8.13 -21.00
N SER A 182 -7.01 -7.24 -20.69
CA SER A 182 -8.45 -7.56 -20.71
C SER A 182 -8.99 -7.77 -22.12
N TYR A 183 -8.51 -6.99 -23.10
CA TYR A 183 -8.87 -7.20 -24.51
C TYR A 183 -8.40 -8.57 -25.01
N ARG A 184 -7.16 -8.95 -24.65
CA ARG A 184 -6.55 -10.20 -25.11
C ARG A 184 -7.00 -11.42 -24.31
N HIS A 185 -7.49 -11.23 -23.08
CA HIS A 185 -7.79 -12.33 -22.17
C HIS A 185 -9.06 -12.07 -21.36
N ARG A 186 -9.99 -13.03 -21.41
CA ARG A 186 -11.19 -13.00 -20.56
C ARG A 186 -10.79 -13.11 -19.08
N LYS A 187 -11.29 -12.18 -18.25
CA LYS A 187 -11.12 -12.24 -16.79
C LYS A 187 -11.94 -13.42 -16.25
N ILE A 188 -11.28 -14.35 -15.55
CA ILE A 188 -11.91 -15.62 -15.08
C ILE A 188 -12.46 -15.47 -13.64
N SER A 189 -12.19 -14.34 -12.96
CA SER A 189 -12.63 -14.20 -11.57
C SER A 189 -14.15 -14.05 -11.47
N LYS A 190 -14.79 -14.95 -10.71
CA LYS A 190 -16.22 -14.88 -10.36
C LYS A 190 -16.58 -13.67 -9.49
N THR A 191 -15.59 -13.04 -8.84
CA THR A 191 -15.77 -11.91 -7.94
C THR A 191 -15.01 -10.71 -8.45
N SER A 192 -15.71 -9.58 -8.62
CA SER A 192 -15.12 -8.32 -9.08
C SER A 192 -14.00 -7.86 -8.15
N LEU A 193 -12.97 -7.24 -8.73
CA LEU A 193 -11.85 -6.67 -7.97
C LEU A 193 -12.38 -5.59 -7.00
N ALA A 194 -13.36 -4.82 -7.46
CA ALA A 194 -14.07 -3.82 -6.67
C ALA A 194 -14.77 -4.41 -5.44
N ALA A 195 -15.42 -5.57 -5.55
CA ALA A 195 -16.07 -6.21 -4.39
C ALA A 195 -15.04 -6.66 -3.35
N LYS A 196 -13.92 -7.26 -3.77
CA LYS A 196 -12.83 -7.64 -2.87
C LYS A 196 -12.28 -6.42 -2.14
N PHE A 197 -12.05 -5.33 -2.86
CA PHE A 197 -11.54 -4.09 -2.31
C PHE A 197 -12.48 -3.49 -1.27
N LYS A 198 -13.79 -3.48 -1.55
CA LYS A 198 -14.82 -3.03 -0.60
C LYS A 198 -14.83 -3.89 0.67
N ILE A 199 -14.85 -5.22 0.53
CA ILE A 199 -14.88 -6.14 1.68
C ILE A 199 -13.64 -5.92 2.57
N VAL A 200 -12.45 -5.95 1.99
CA VAL A 200 -11.19 -5.78 2.73
C VAL A 200 -11.12 -4.42 3.42
N THR A 201 -11.51 -3.36 2.71
CA THR A 201 -11.56 -1.99 3.27
C THR A 201 -12.53 -1.91 4.44
N THR A 202 -13.77 -2.37 4.28
CA THR A 202 -14.78 -2.32 5.33
C THR A 202 -14.32 -3.06 6.59
N ILE A 203 -13.71 -4.24 6.42
CA ILE A 203 -13.25 -5.05 7.55
C ILE A 203 -12.10 -4.35 8.29
N VAL A 204 -11.04 -3.94 7.57
CA VAL A 204 -9.88 -3.28 8.19
C VAL A 204 -10.28 -1.98 8.90
N MET A 205 -11.14 -1.18 8.28
CA MET A 205 -11.59 0.09 8.86
C MET A 205 -12.50 -0.10 10.07
N MET A 206 -13.34 -1.15 10.08
CA MET A 206 -14.16 -1.50 11.23
C MET A 206 -13.27 -1.89 12.42
N PHE A 207 -12.25 -2.72 12.20
CA PHE A 207 -11.29 -3.09 13.25
C PHE A 207 -10.53 -1.87 13.78
N ALA A 208 -10.06 -0.99 12.90
CA ALA A 208 -9.39 0.25 13.31
C ALA A 208 -10.29 1.12 14.19
N LEU A 209 -11.58 1.23 13.84
CA LEU A 209 -12.56 1.98 14.63
C LEU A 209 -12.82 1.35 16.00
N VAL A 210 -12.97 0.03 16.06
CA VAL A 210 -13.19 -0.71 17.32
C VAL A 210 -11.97 -0.58 18.22
N GLU A 211 -10.76 -0.77 17.69
CA GLU A 211 -9.51 -0.62 18.44
C GLU A 211 -9.39 0.78 19.02
N HIS A 212 -9.62 1.80 18.20
CA HIS A 212 -9.53 3.18 18.65
C HIS A 212 -10.58 3.51 19.73
N SER A 213 -11.81 3.04 19.55
CA SER A 213 -12.90 3.24 20.51
C SER A 213 -12.59 2.58 21.86
N LEU A 214 -12.05 1.36 21.84
CA LEU A 214 -11.61 0.64 23.04
C LEU A 214 -10.44 1.36 23.73
N SER A 215 -9.48 1.89 22.97
CA SER A 215 -8.37 2.69 23.51
C SER A 215 -8.88 3.94 24.22
N ILE A 216 -9.83 4.66 23.63
CA ILE A 216 -10.46 5.83 24.26
C ILE A 216 -11.18 5.42 25.54
N ALA A 217 -12.01 4.37 25.49
CA ALA A 217 -12.77 3.89 26.65
C ALA A 217 -11.86 3.49 27.82
N GLN A 218 -10.77 2.76 27.54
CA GLN A 218 -9.79 2.40 28.56
C GLN A 218 -9.07 3.63 29.14
N GLY A 219 -8.72 4.61 28.30
CA GLY A 219 -8.13 5.88 28.77
C GLY A 219 -9.10 6.65 29.65
N TYR A 220 -10.37 6.70 29.28
CA TYR A 220 -11.42 7.38 30.04
C TYR A 220 -11.69 6.72 31.39
N ILE A 221 -11.77 5.38 31.44
CA ILE A 221 -11.95 4.64 32.70
C ILE A 221 -10.81 4.96 33.68
N LYS A 222 -9.56 4.90 33.21
CA LYS A 222 -8.40 5.25 34.04
C LYS A 222 -8.41 6.70 34.50
N ALA A 223 -8.82 7.62 33.64
CA ALA A 223 -8.93 9.04 33.99
C ALA A 223 -10.02 9.28 35.04
N LYS A 224 -11.16 8.60 34.93
CA LYS A 224 -12.25 8.67 35.92
C LYS A 224 -11.80 8.16 37.29
N GLU A 225 -11.12 7.02 37.34
CA GLU A 225 -10.57 6.46 38.59
C GLU A 225 -9.58 7.45 39.24
N CYS A 226 -8.67 8.01 38.44
CA CYS A 226 -7.69 9.00 38.91
C CYS A 226 -8.35 10.29 39.41
N ALA A 227 -9.33 10.84 38.67
CA ALA A 227 -10.07 12.04 39.04
C ALA A 227 -10.86 11.83 40.34
N THR A 228 -11.50 10.66 40.49
CA THR A 228 -12.23 10.30 41.72
C THR A 228 -11.28 10.22 42.91
N PHE A 229 -10.10 9.62 42.73
CA PHE A 229 -9.08 9.53 43.78
C PHE A 229 -8.53 10.90 44.19
N GLN A 230 -8.37 11.83 43.25
CA GLN A 230 -7.88 13.19 43.50
C GLN A 230 -8.97 14.18 43.94
N GLY A 231 -10.25 13.80 43.86
CA GLY A 231 -11.38 14.70 44.09
C GLY A 231 -11.55 15.78 43.02
N ASP A 232 -10.99 15.59 41.82
CA ASP A 232 -11.08 16.54 40.71
C ASP A 232 -12.41 16.37 39.96
N PRO A 233 -13.30 17.39 39.90
CA PRO A 233 -14.55 17.30 39.16
C PRO A 233 -14.35 17.26 37.63
N ASN A 234 -13.19 17.64 37.11
CA ASN A 234 -12.92 17.76 35.68
C ASN A 234 -12.28 16.50 35.08
N ILE A 235 -13.06 15.43 34.95
CA ILE A 235 -12.63 14.13 34.40
C ILE A 235 -12.03 14.29 32.98
N PHE A 236 -12.60 15.16 32.14
CA PHE A 236 -12.10 15.40 30.78
C PHE A 236 -10.71 16.05 30.77
N GLY A 237 -10.46 16.99 31.68
CA GLY A 237 -9.13 17.58 31.86
C GLY A 237 -8.09 16.55 32.25
N VAL A 238 -8.42 15.71 33.24
CA VAL A 238 -7.57 14.59 33.67
C VAL A 238 -7.32 13.62 32.52
N TYR A 239 -8.36 13.27 31.75
CA TYR A 239 -8.24 12.40 30.57
C TYR A 239 -7.23 12.95 29.56
N PHE A 240 -7.39 14.19 29.09
CA PHE A 240 -6.50 14.76 28.07
C PHE A 240 -5.06 14.91 28.58
N GLN A 241 -4.88 15.30 29.84
CA GLN A 241 -3.54 15.42 30.44
C GLN A 241 -2.84 14.07 30.58
N MET A 242 -3.58 13.01 30.96
CA MET A 242 -3.06 11.65 31.05
C MET A 242 -2.82 11.01 29.68
N GLN A 243 -3.69 11.28 28.71
CA GLN A 243 -3.61 10.71 27.36
C GLN A 243 -2.51 11.37 26.52
N PHE A 244 -2.28 12.69 26.69
CA PHE A 244 -1.28 13.44 25.94
C PHE A 244 -0.27 14.18 26.84
N PRO A 245 0.47 13.48 27.72
CA PRO A 245 1.36 14.16 28.65
C PRO A 245 2.55 14.83 27.95
N GLN A 246 2.86 14.45 26.71
CA GLN A 246 3.88 15.12 25.89
C GLN A 246 3.56 16.57 25.59
N ILE A 247 2.26 16.93 25.54
CA ILE A 247 1.83 18.31 25.29
C ILE A 247 1.50 19.00 26.60
N PHE A 248 0.64 18.38 27.42
CA PHE A 248 0.10 19.05 28.61
C PHE A 248 1.03 19.10 29.82
N SER A 249 2.21 18.45 29.77
CA SER A 249 3.26 18.71 30.76
C SER A 249 3.98 20.04 30.56
N ARG A 250 3.87 20.65 29.37
CA ARG A 250 4.54 21.91 29.01
C ARG A 250 3.57 23.03 28.67
N ILE A 251 2.40 22.68 28.17
CA ILE A 251 1.36 23.63 27.78
C ILE A 251 0.19 23.51 28.75
N SER A 252 -0.30 24.64 29.25
CA SER A 252 -1.50 24.69 30.08
C SER A 252 -2.71 24.09 29.35
N TYR A 253 -3.44 23.22 30.05
CA TYR A 253 -4.63 22.58 29.52
C TYR A 253 -5.72 23.60 29.18
N SER A 254 -6.37 23.38 28.05
CA SER A 254 -7.60 24.03 27.65
C SER A 254 -8.37 23.05 26.77
N LEU A 255 -9.69 23.02 26.88
CA LEU A 255 -10.51 22.02 26.19
C LEU A 255 -10.27 21.99 24.66
N TRP A 256 -10.20 23.16 24.02
CA TRP A 256 -9.96 23.26 22.58
C TRP A 256 -8.60 22.68 22.17
N LYS A 257 -7.56 22.82 23.01
CA LYS A 257 -6.24 22.22 22.75
C LYS A 257 -6.31 20.70 22.85
N GLY A 258 -7.06 20.19 23.83
CA GLY A 258 -7.33 18.75 23.99
C GLY A 258 -7.99 18.17 22.75
N ILE A 259 -9.08 18.79 22.29
CA ILE A 259 -9.80 18.39 21.09
C ILE A 259 -8.90 18.42 19.85
N LEU A 260 -8.11 19.48 19.66
CA LEU A 260 -7.20 19.58 18.51
C LEU A 260 -6.15 18.45 18.50
N VAL A 261 -5.56 18.17 19.65
CA VAL A 261 -4.57 17.11 19.81
C VAL A 261 -5.17 15.73 19.57
N ASP A 262 -6.38 15.51 20.07
CA ASP A 262 -7.10 14.26 19.87
C ASP A 262 -7.49 14.05 18.40
N LEU A 263 -7.92 15.09 17.70
CA LEU A 263 -8.16 15.03 16.25
C LEU A 263 -6.90 14.61 15.48
N ILE A 264 -5.73 15.18 15.80
CA ILE A 264 -4.46 14.77 15.17
C ILE A 264 -4.14 13.30 15.48
N ASN A 265 -4.42 12.85 16.70
CA ASN A 265 -4.21 11.46 17.12
C ASN A 265 -5.16 10.48 16.41
N ILE A 266 -6.43 10.85 16.25
CA ILE A 266 -7.43 10.11 15.46
C ILE A 266 -6.93 9.97 14.02
N LEU A 267 -6.55 11.08 13.38
CA LEU A 267 -6.02 11.09 12.01
C LEU A 267 -4.79 10.19 11.88
N SER A 268 -3.88 10.22 12.85
CA SER A 268 -2.69 9.36 12.87
C SER A 268 -3.06 7.88 13.03
N THR A 269 -4.03 7.56 13.89
CA THR A 269 -4.46 6.16 14.11
C THR A 269 -5.07 5.56 12.84
N PHE A 270 -5.94 6.31 12.17
CA PHE A 270 -6.51 5.88 10.89
C PHE A 270 -5.47 5.86 9.77
N SER A 271 -4.52 6.80 9.76
CA SER A 271 -3.43 6.82 8.78
C SER A 271 -2.57 5.56 8.86
N TRP A 272 -2.20 5.13 10.06
CA TRP A 272 -1.44 3.90 10.26
C TRP A 272 -2.15 2.68 9.67
N ASN A 273 -3.43 2.49 10.02
CA ASN A 273 -4.24 1.39 9.48
C ASN A 273 -4.44 1.50 7.96
N PHE A 274 -4.51 2.72 7.42
CA PHE A 274 -4.66 2.95 6.00
C PHE A 274 -3.39 2.59 5.19
N VAL A 275 -2.19 2.79 5.75
CA VAL A 275 -0.94 2.34 5.11
C VAL A 275 -1.01 0.84 4.81
N ASP A 276 -1.36 0.05 5.82
CA ASP A 276 -1.44 -1.40 5.71
C ASP A 276 -2.52 -1.80 4.70
N LEU A 277 -3.73 -1.20 4.82
CA LEU A 277 -4.82 -1.42 3.88
C LEU A 277 -4.39 -1.14 2.43
N PHE A 278 -3.74 -0.01 2.18
CA PHE A 278 -3.29 0.38 0.85
C PHE A 278 -2.34 -0.68 0.28
N LEU A 279 -1.36 -1.14 1.05
CA LEU A 279 -0.41 -2.15 0.61
C LEU A 279 -1.07 -3.50 0.31
N ILE A 280 -2.07 -3.91 1.12
CA ILE A 280 -2.87 -5.12 0.87
C ILE A 280 -3.59 -5.01 -0.47
N LEU A 281 -4.30 -3.90 -0.70
CA LEU A 281 -5.10 -3.71 -1.92
C LEU A 281 -4.24 -3.71 -3.17
N ILE A 282 -3.09 -3.03 -3.13
CA ILE A 282 -2.11 -3.03 -4.22
C ILE A 282 -1.57 -4.45 -4.48
N SER A 283 -1.29 -5.21 -3.42
CA SER A 283 -0.83 -6.59 -3.54
C SER A 283 -1.89 -7.49 -4.16
N ILE A 284 -3.16 -7.32 -3.79
CA ILE A 284 -4.29 -8.03 -4.39
C ILE A 284 -4.41 -7.69 -5.88
N ALA A 285 -4.31 -6.42 -6.25
CA ALA A 285 -4.37 -5.98 -7.64
C ALA A 285 -3.25 -6.57 -8.49
N LEU A 286 -1.99 -6.48 -8.04
CA LEU A 286 -0.85 -7.09 -8.72
C LEU A 286 -1.05 -8.60 -8.88
N THR A 287 -1.46 -9.28 -7.80
CA THR A 287 -1.68 -10.72 -7.80
C THR A 287 -2.79 -11.12 -8.77
N ALA A 288 -3.86 -10.32 -8.88
CA ALA A 288 -4.94 -10.57 -9.83
C ALA A 288 -4.44 -10.55 -11.29
N GLN A 289 -3.55 -9.62 -11.63
CA GLN A 289 -2.97 -9.54 -12.98
C GLN A 289 -2.10 -10.76 -13.31
N PHE A 290 -1.21 -11.17 -12.39
CA PHE A 290 -0.40 -12.38 -12.59
C PHE A 290 -1.23 -13.67 -12.66
N ARG A 291 -2.35 -13.73 -11.94
CA ARG A 291 -3.28 -14.87 -12.02
C ARG A 291 -3.97 -14.99 -13.35
N GLN A 292 -4.31 -13.87 -13.97
CA GLN A 292 -4.87 -13.87 -15.32
C GLN A 292 -3.87 -14.49 -16.31
N LEU A 293 -2.59 -14.07 -16.24
CA LEU A 293 -1.51 -14.65 -17.03
C LEU A 293 -1.31 -16.15 -16.73
N ASN A 294 -1.22 -16.52 -15.45
CA ASN A 294 -1.02 -17.92 -15.05
C ASN A 294 -2.18 -18.82 -15.47
N SER A 295 -3.42 -18.32 -15.42
CA SER A 295 -4.58 -19.08 -15.88
C SER A 295 -4.54 -19.35 -17.39
N ARG A 296 -4.07 -18.38 -18.20
CA ARG A 296 -3.78 -18.57 -19.62
C ARG A 296 -2.71 -19.65 -19.83
N LEU A 297 -1.60 -19.59 -19.10
CA LEU A 297 -0.54 -20.61 -19.21
C LEU A 297 -1.06 -21.99 -18.83
N ASN A 298 -1.92 -22.09 -17.81
CA ASN A 298 -2.49 -23.36 -17.39
C ASN A 298 -3.51 -23.93 -18.39
N SER A 299 -4.27 -23.11 -19.12
CA SER A 299 -5.28 -23.58 -20.08
C SER A 299 -4.69 -24.22 -21.36
N ILE A 300 -3.42 -23.95 -21.63
CA ILE A 300 -2.65 -24.54 -22.73
C ILE A 300 -1.72 -25.67 -22.27
N ARG A 301 -1.75 -26.04 -20.98
CA ARG A 301 -0.88 -27.10 -20.45
C ARG A 301 -1.09 -28.40 -21.24
N GLY A 302 0.00 -28.97 -21.74
CA GLY A 302 -0.03 -30.18 -22.58
C GLY A 302 -0.38 -29.94 -24.05
N LYS A 303 -0.56 -28.69 -24.50
CA LYS A 303 -0.79 -28.33 -25.91
C LYS A 303 0.47 -27.73 -26.51
N ALA A 304 0.81 -28.14 -27.74
CA ALA A 304 1.85 -27.49 -28.52
C ALA A 304 1.31 -26.15 -29.07
N MET A 305 1.95 -25.05 -28.69
CA MET A 305 1.59 -23.71 -29.13
C MET A 305 2.64 -23.14 -30.07
N PRO A 306 2.24 -22.35 -31.09
CA PRO A 306 3.16 -21.73 -32.03
C PRO A 306 4.06 -20.67 -31.35
N GLU A 307 5.20 -20.37 -31.97
CA GLU A 307 6.21 -19.46 -31.43
C GLU A 307 5.66 -18.06 -31.11
N TRP A 308 4.79 -17.52 -31.97
CA TRP A 308 4.17 -16.20 -31.77
C TRP A 308 3.39 -16.12 -30.46
N TRP A 309 2.75 -17.21 -30.03
CA TRP A 309 1.99 -17.25 -28.79
C TRP A 309 2.92 -17.16 -27.57
N TRP A 310 4.06 -17.86 -27.62
CA TRP A 310 5.09 -17.80 -26.57
C TRP A 310 5.80 -16.45 -26.54
N ALA A 311 6.01 -15.81 -27.69
CA ALA A 311 6.53 -14.45 -27.77
C ALA A 311 5.57 -13.48 -27.08
N GLU A 312 4.26 -13.61 -27.34
CA GLU A 312 3.25 -12.77 -26.71
C GLU A 312 3.14 -12.99 -25.19
N ALA A 313 3.08 -14.24 -24.73
CA ALA A 313 3.01 -14.56 -23.30
C ALA A 313 4.23 -14.01 -22.52
N ARG A 314 5.43 -14.06 -23.13
CA ARG A 314 6.64 -13.43 -22.57
C ARG A 314 6.56 -11.91 -22.57
N SER A 315 6.00 -11.30 -23.61
CA SER A 315 5.76 -9.86 -23.67
C SER A 315 4.85 -9.40 -22.53
N ASP A 316 3.73 -10.10 -22.30
CA ASP A 316 2.79 -9.81 -21.22
C ASP A 316 3.43 -9.94 -19.83
N TYR A 317 4.21 -11.00 -19.63
CA TYR A 317 4.99 -11.19 -18.41
C TYR A 317 5.97 -10.03 -18.19
N ASN A 318 6.72 -9.63 -19.23
CA ASN A 318 7.69 -8.54 -19.13
C ASN A 318 7.03 -7.19 -18.84
N HIS A 319 5.86 -6.92 -19.42
CA HIS A 319 5.06 -5.73 -19.12
C HIS A 319 4.60 -5.74 -17.65
N LEU A 320 4.06 -6.86 -17.17
CA LEU A 320 3.67 -7.01 -15.76
C LEU A 320 4.85 -6.85 -14.80
N ALA A 321 5.98 -7.51 -15.09
CA ALA A 321 7.20 -7.38 -14.29
C ALA A 321 7.71 -5.93 -14.27
N THR A 322 7.63 -5.22 -15.38
CA THR A 322 8.00 -3.80 -15.47
C THR A 322 7.07 -2.94 -14.62
N LEU A 323 5.76 -3.16 -14.69
CA LEU A 323 4.78 -2.49 -13.85
C LEU A 323 5.02 -2.75 -12.36
N THR A 324 5.31 -4.00 -11.98
CA THR A 324 5.65 -4.36 -10.59
C THR A 324 6.90 -3.62 -10.12
N ARG A 325 7.96 -3.54 -10.94
CA ARG A 325 9.18 -2.78 -10.60
C ARG A 325 8.91 -1.29 -10.45
N GLN A 326 8.09 -0.71 -11.32
CA GLN A 326 7.70 0.70 -11.22
C GLN A 326 6.95 0.96 -9.92
N LEU A 327 5.95 0.14 -9.60
CA LEU A 327 5.18 0.23 -8.37
C LEU A 327 6.08 0.07 -7.13
N ASP A 328 6.91 -0.98 -7.08
CA ASP A 328 7.85 -1.25 -5.99
C ASP A 328 8.81 -0.08 -5.74
N SER A 329 9.33 0.54 -6.81
CA SER A 329 10.18 1.73 -6.68
C SER A 329 9.48 2.93 -6.02
N ARG A 330 8.14 2.93 -5.94
CA ARG A 330 7.34 3.99 -5.30
C ARG A 330 6.87 3.60 -3.89
N ILE A 331 6.59 2.31 -3.66
CA ILE A 331 5.98 1.83 -2.40
C ILE A 331 6.92 1.04 -1.49
N SER A 332 8.11 0.63 -1.94
CA SER A 332 9.04 -0.22 -1.16
C SER A 332 9.38 0.36 0.23
N ILE A 333 9.58 1.68 0.32
CA ILE A 333 9.81 2.36 1.60
C ILE A 333 8.57 2.28 2.49
N MET A 334 7.36 2.39 1.93
CA MET A 334 6.11 2.24 2.70
C MET A 334 5.94 0.81 3.21
N VAL A 335 6.30 -0.20 2.39
CA VAL A 335 6.29 -1.62 2.80
C VAL A 335 7.24 -1.84 3.96
N LEU A 336 8.47 -1.34 3.87
CA LEU A 336 9.46 -1.44 4.95
C LEU A 336 8.98 -0.74 6.22
N LEU A 337 8.43 0.47 6.09
CA LEU A 337 7.91 1.25 7.21
C LEU A 337 6.75 0.53 7.91
N SER A 338 5.78 0.01 7.14
CA SER A 338 4.64 -0.77 7.66
C SER A 338 5.14 -2.01 8.40
N PHE A 339 6.01 -2.80 7.76
CA PHE A 339 6.58 -4.00 8.38
C PHE A 339 7.33 -3.69 9.69
N ALA A 340 8.22 -2.70 9.69
CA ALA A 340 9.01 -2.32 10.86
C ALA A 340 8.14 -1.78 11.99
N THR A 341 7.15 -0.93 11.65
CA THR A 341 6.21 -0.36 12.62
C THR A 341 5.39 -1.44 13.27
N ASP A 342 4.81 -2.34 12.49
CA ASP A 342 4.00 -3.41 13.06
C ASP A 342 4.82 -4.41 13.87
N LEU A 343 6.04 -4.74 13.43
CA LEU A 343 6.95 -5.58 14.20
C LEU A 343 7.25 -4.96 15.55
N TYR A 344 7.54 -3.64 15.58
CA TYR A 344 7.76 -2.91 16.82
C TYR A 344 6.56 -3.02 17.76
N PHE A 345 5.34 -2.78 17.26
CA PHE A 345 4.13 -2.85 18.10
C PHE A 345 3.85 -4.26 18.61
N ILE A 346 4.06 -5.29 17.80
CA ILE A 346 3.93 -6.69 18.23
C ILE A 346 4.94 -6.99 19.34
N CYS A 347 6.21 -6.61 19.17
CA CYS A 347 7.24 -6.83 20.18
C CYS A 347 6.92 -6.11 21.49
N ILE A 348 6.45 -4.86 21.43
CA ILE A 348 6.06 -4.09 22.62
C ILE A 348 4.83 -4.68 23.30
N GLN A 349 3.83 -5.11 22.55
CA GLN A 349 2.63 -5.75 23.10
C GLN A 349 2.97 -7.09 23.76
N LEU A 350 3.86 -7.89 23.17
CA LEU A 350 4.38 -9.11 23.78
C LEU A 350 5.15 -8.82 25.08
N LEU A 351 6.03 -7.81 25.08
CA LEU A 351 6.76 -7.40 26.28
C LEU A 351 5.79 -7.01 27.42
N PHE A 352 4.77 -6.22 27.11
CA PHE A 352 3.76 -5.85 28.09
C PHE A 352 2.91 -7.05 28.52
N SER A 353 2.62 -8.00 27.63
CA SER A 353 1.89 -9.21 28.00
C SER A 353 2.60 -10.01 29.10
N PHE A 354 3.93 -10.19 29.01
CA PHE A 354 4.70 -10.86 30.05
C PHE A 354 4.65 -10.10 31.39
N LYS A 355 4.64 -8.76 31.34
CA LYS A 355 4.55 -7.92 32.54
C LYS A 355 3.17 -7.98 33.20
N TYR A 356 2.09 -8.05 32.41
CA TYR A 356 0.69 -8.03 32.87
C TYR A 356 0.09 -9.42 33.15
N THR A 357 0.77 -10.50 32.77
CA THR A 357 0.38 -11.90 33.08
C THR A 357 0.19 -12.13 34.59
N ARG A 358 0.72 -11.24 35.45
CA ARG A 358 0.58 -11.32 36.90
C ARG A 358 -0.70 -10.68 37.48
N GLN A 359 -1.44 -9.86 36.72
CA GLN A 359 -2.56 -9.07 37.29
C GLN A 359 -3.84 -9.02 36.43
N ASN A 360 -3.83 -9.26 35.10
CA ASN A 360 -5.06 -9.20 34.29
C ASN A 360 -5.04 -10.12 33.04
N PHE A 361 -5.52 -11.36 33.20
CA PHE A 361 -5.63 -12.37 32.14
C PHE A 361 -6.60 -11.98 30.99
N VAL A 362 -7.62 -11.18 31.27
CA VAL A 362 -8.60 -10.72 30.27
C VAL A 362 -7.97 -9.75 29.26
N LEU A 363 -7.09 -8.86 29.72
CA LEU A 363 -6.30 -7.96 28.86
C LEU A 363 -5.31 -8.75 28.00
N PHE A 364 -4.75 -9.84 28.54
CA PHE A 364 -3.89 -10.77 27.80
C PHE A 364 -4.63 -11.44 26.64
N VAL A 365 -5.81 -12.03 26.89
CA VAL A 365 -6.62 -12.66 25.83
C VAL A 365 -7.05 -11.64 24.78
N HIS A 366 -7.40 -10.40 25.18
CA HIS A 366 -7.81 -9.37 24.24
C HIS A 366 -6.68 -8.91 23.31
N VAL A 367 -5.47 -8.68 23.84
CA VAL A 367 -4.30 -8.27 23.04
C VAL A 367 -3.82 -9.40 22.12
N VAL A 368 -3.79 -10.65 22.61
CA VAL A 368 -3.38 -11.81 21.82
C VAL A 368 -4.42 -12.15 20.75
N LEU A 369 -5.71 -12.09 21.06
CA LEU A 369 -6.79 -12.28 20.09
C LEU A 369 -6.78 -11.16 19.03
N HIS A 370 -6.47 -9.92 19.40
CA HIS A 370 -6.29 -8.80 18.47
C HIS A 370 -5.10 -9.00 17.52
N ILE A 371 -3.96 -9.48 18.03
CA ILE A 371 -2.77 -9.84 17.22
C ILE A 371 -3.07 -11.00 16.27
N ILE A 372 -3.69 -12.07 16.77
CA ILE A 372 -4.04 -13.24 15.97
C ILE A 372 -5.09 -12.85 14.93
N LEU A 373 -6.14 -12.11 15.27
CA LEU A 373 -7.13 -11.67 14.27
C LEU A 373 -6.50 -10.74 13.22
N ARG A 374 -5.67 -9.76 13.60
CA ARG A 374 -5.01 -8.85 12.64
C ARG A 374 -4.04 -9.58 11.70
N ARG A 375 -3.32 -10.61 12.17
CA ARG A 375 -2.30 -11.33 11.39
C ARG A 375 -2.79 -12.59 10.69
N LEU A 376 -3.68 -13.36 11.32
CA LEU A 376 -4.33 -14.53 10.73
C LEU A 376 -5.24 -14.09 9.57
N TYR A 377 -5.86 -12.91 9.64
CA TYR A 377 -6.63 -12.36 8.50
C TYR A 377 -5.74 -11.89 7.35
N HIS A 378 -4.59 -11.27 7.65
CA HIS A 378 -3.57 -10.92 6.63
C HIS A 378 -3.06 -12.16 5.89
N ALA A 379 -2.87 -13.27 6.62
CA ALA A 379 -2.43 -14.55 6.06
C ALA A 379 -3.56 -15.31 5.32
N ILE A 380 -4.77 -15.36 5.89
CA ILE A 380 -5.94 -16.03 5.29
C ILE A 380 -6.39 -15.31 4.02
N LEU A 381 -6.36 -13.97 3.99
CA LEU A 381 -6.68 -13.20 2.78
C LEU A 381 -5.62 -13.38 1.67
N TYR A 382 -4.35 -13.59 2.04
CA TYR A 382 -3.27 -13.88 1.11
C TYR A 382 -3.36 -15.30 0.52
N HIS A 383 -4.01 -16.22 1.23
CA HIS A 383 -4.06 -17.65 0.88
C HIS A 383 -5.43 -18.13 0.35
N ALA A 384 -6.53 -17.45 0.69
CA ALA A 384 -7.90 -17.78 0.28
C ALA A 384 -8.36 -17.00 -0.96
N LEU A 385 -7.72 -15.86 -1.25
CA LEU A 385 -7.69 -15.36 -2.61
C LEU A 385 -6.61 -16.15 -3.28
#